data_AF-A0A1S8X5G7-F1
#
_entry.id   AF-A0A1S8X5G7-F1
#
_cell.length_a   1.000
_cell.length_b   1.000
_cell.length_c   1.000
_cell.angle_alpha   90.00
_cell.angle_beta   90.00
_cell.angle_gamma   90.00
#
_symmetry.space_group_name_H-M   'P 1'
#
loop_
_entity.id
_entity.type
_entity.pdbx_description
1 polymer ?
#
loop_
_entity_poly.entity_id
_entity_poly.type
_entity_poly.pdbx_seq_one_letter_code
_entity_poly.pdbx_strand_id
1 'polypeptide(L)'
;MVTLDLLGARHGMKRAIINRAIEAGIYPEAYDQAVAAFILKVIEKMGPPAPYLCHKQPTTFLYAKYLGFLFPKAKFVHILRDGRAVVSSLIE
;
A
#
# COMPACT_ATOMS: atom_id res chain seq x y z
N MET A 1 -9.00 5.92 3.83
CA MET A 1 -8.85 4.80 2.88
C MET A 1 -7.67 3.98 3.37
N VAL A 2 -7.89 3.11 4.37
CA VAL A 2 -6.89 2.80 5.40
C VAL A 2 -5.54 2.28 4.85
N THR A 3 -5.55 1.51 3.75
CA THR A 3 -4.33 1.06 3.06
C THR A 3 -3.50 2.20 2.48
N LEU A 4 -4.13 3.22 1.88
CA LEU A 4 -3.40 4.37 1.33
C LEU A 4 -2.77 5.19 2.44
N ASP A 5 -3.54 5.43 3.50
CA ASP A 5 -3.12 6.25 4.64
C ASP A 5 -1.91 5.61 5.34
N LEU A 6 -1.92 4.28 5.50
CA LEU A 6 -0.79 3.52 6.03
C LEU A 6 0.46 3.61 5.13
N LEU A 7 0.30 3.44 3.82
CA LEU A 7 1.41 3.54 2.86
C LEU A 7 2.02 4.96 2.86
N GLY A 8 1.15 5.98 2.93
CA GLY A 8 1.53 7.37 3.09
C GLY A 8 2.29 7.62 4.39
N ALA A 9 1.80 7.09 5.52
CA ALA A 9 2.47 7.22 6.81
C ALA A 9 3.88 6.60 6.78
N ARG A 10 4.03 5.39 6.22
CA ARG A 10 5.33 4.71 6.11
C ARG A 10 6.33 5.48 5.24
N HIS A 11 5.92 5.97 4.08
CA HIS A 11 6.81 6.72 3.17
C HIS A 11 7.05 8.16 3.60
N GLY A 12 6.13 8.73 4.38
CA GLY A 12 6.25 10.07 4.95
C GLY A 12 7.09 10.15 6.22
N MET A 13 7.60 9.03 6.74
CA MET A 13 8.38 9.04 7.97
C MET A 13 9.68 9.85 7.82
N LYS A 14 9.84 10.85 8.68
CA LYS A 14 11.05 11.67 8.72
C LYS A 14 12.24 10.83 9.20
N ARG A 15 13.42 11.08 8.64
CA ARG A 15 14.68 10.40 9.01
C ARG A 15 15.00 10.50 10.50
N ALA A 16 14.67 11.62 11.13
CA ALA A 16 14.82 11.79 12.58
C ALA A 16 13.99 10.79 13.40
N ILE A 17 12.77 10.46 12.95
CA ILE A 17 11.91 9.45 13.60
C ILE A 17 12.49 8.06 13.40
N ILE A 18 12.98 7.76 12.19
CA ILE A 18 13.62 6.47 11.88
C ILE A 18 14.86 6.27 12.75
N ASN A 19 15.72 7.28 12.89
CA ASN A 19 16.91 7.19 13.73
C ASN A 19 16.57 6.93 15.20
N ARG A 20 15.59 7.67 15.74
CA ARG A 20 15.10 7.44 17.12
C ARG A 20 14.50 6.05 17.31
N ALA A 21 13.81 5.53 16.30
CA ALA A 21 13.29 4.17 16.33
C ALA A 21 14.42 3.14 16.37
N ILE A 22 15.47 3.33 15.56
CA ILE A 22 16.66 2.47 15.56
C ILE A 22 17.38 2.53 16.91
N GLU A 23 17.52 3.71 17.51
CA GLU A 23 18.06 3.88 18.87
C GLU A 23 17.24 3.11 19.93
N ALA A 24 15.93 2.98 19.72
CA ALA A 24 15.03 2.18 20.54
C ALA A 24 14.99 0.68 20.14
N GLY A 25 15.85 0.22 19.22
CA GLY A 25 15.89 -1.16 18.74
C GLY A 25 14.79 -1.54 17.74
N ILE A 26 14.05 -0.56 17.22
CA ILE A 26 12.98 -0.75 16.23
C ILE A 26 13.54 -0.44 14.84
N TYR A 27 13.98 -1.50 14.15
CA TYR A 27 14.60 -1.39 12.84
C TYR A 27 13.57 -1.20 11.70
N PRO A 28 13.98 -0.65 10.54
CA PRO A 28 13.10 -0.42 9.39
C PRO A 28 12.29 -1.64 8.95
N GLU A 29 12.87 -2.85 9.07
CA GLU A 29 12.21 -4.11 8.71
C GLU A 29 10.95 -4.39 9.55
N ALA A 30 10.97 -4.05 10.84
CA ALA A 30 9.81 -4.25 11.71
C ALA A 30 8.59 -3.44 11.22
N TYR A 31 8.84 -2.22 10.70
CA TYR A 31 7.79 -1.42 10.07
C TYR A 31 7.28 -2.06 8.78
N ASP A 32 8.17 -2.59 7.94
CA ASP A 32 7.78 -3.23 6.69
C ASP A 32 6.92 -4.48 6.93
N GLN A 33 7.31 -5.30 7.91
CA GLN A 33 6.53 -6.46 8.35
C GLN A 33 5.17 -6.05 8.93
N ALA A 34 5.12 -5.00 9.76
CA ALA A 34 3.88 -4.48 10.32
C ALA A 34 2.94 -3.93 9.23
N VAL A 35 3.48 -3.19 8.25
CA VAL A 35 2.71 -2.68 7.12
C VAL A 35 2.15 -3.83 6.28
N ALA A 36 2.97 -4.83 5.95
CA ALA A 36 2.54 -6.00 5.19
C ALA A 36 1.44 -6.78 5.92
N ALA A 37 1.61 -7.02 7.23
CA ALA A 37 0.63 -7.73 8.06
C ALA A 37 -0.71 -6.97 8.11
N PHE A 38 -0.67 -5.65 8.27
CA PHE A 38 -1.87 -4.83 8.27
C PHE A 38 -2.61 -4.91 6.93
N ILE A 39 -1.91 -4.71 5.81
CA ILE A 39 -2.50 -4.75 4.48
C ILE A 39 -3.11 -6.13 4.20
N LEU A 40 -2.38 -7.21 4.51
CA LEU A 40 -2.90 -8.57 4.34
C LEU A 40 -4.19 -8.77 5.14
N LYS A 41 -4.23 -8.29 6.39
CA LYS A 41 -5.42 -8.44 7.24
C LYS A 41 -6.62 -7.68 6.72
N VAL A 42 -6.40 -6.48 6.18
CA VAL A 42 -7.45 -5.71 5.50
C VAL A 42 -7.99 -6.50 4.31
N ILE A 43 -7.11 -7.05 3.46
CA ILE A 43 -7.51 -7.82 2.27
C ILE A 43 -8.28 -9.10 2.65
N GLU A 44 -7.84 -9.82 3.68
CA GLU A 44 -8.53 -11.02 4.17
C GLU A 44 -9.94 -10.73 4.72
N LYS A 45 -10.16 -9.51 5.23
CA LYS A 45 -11.40 -9.15 5.94
C LYS A 45 -12.32 -8.23 5.14
N MET A 46 -11.90 -7.75 3.97
CA MET A 46 -12.73 -6.89 3.12
C MET A 46 -13.77 -7.66 2.28
N GLY A 47 -13.69 -8.99 2.23
CA GLY A 47 -14.56 -9.81 1.39
C GLY A 47 -14.63 -11.27 1.83
N PRO A 48 -15.39 -12.10 1.09
CA PRO A 48 -15.47 -13.53 1.33
C PRO A 48 -14.10 -14.22 1.08
N PRO A 49 -13.87 -15.40 1.69
CA PRO A 49 -12.66 -16.16 1.41
C PRO A 49 -12.60 -16.55 -0.07
N ALA A 50 -11.43 -16.40 -0.67
CA ALA A 50 -11.18 -16.73 -2.07
C ALA A 50 -9.79 -17.36 -2.22
N PRO A 51 -9.58 -18.25 -3.21
CA PRO A 51 -8.27 -18.82 -3.49
C PRO A 51 -7.25 -17.76 -3.94
N TYR A 52 -7.73 -16.66 -4.52
CA TYR A 52 -6.93 -15.51 -4.92
C TYR A 52 -7.54 -14.25 -4.33
N LEU A 53 -6.81 -13.62 -3.41
CA LEU A 53 -7.21 -12.36 -2.83
C LEU A 53 -6.80 -11.19 -3.73
N CYS A 54 -7.61 -10.13 -3.76
CA CYS A 54 -7.34 -8.94 -4.56
C CYS A 54 -7.60 -7.66 -3.74
N HIS A 55 -6.96 -6.57 -4.17
CA HIS A 55 -7.14 -5.25 -3.56
C HIS A 55 -7.18 -4.18 -4.64
N LYS A 56 -8.32 -3.50 -4.81
CA LYS A 56 -8.46 -2.40 -5.78
C LYS A 56 -8.59 -1.07 -5.07
N GLN A 57 -7.55 -0.25 -5.17
CA GLN A 57 -7.55 1.13 -4.73
C GLN A 57 -6.68 1.96 -5.69
N PRO A 58 -7.21 2.96 -6.42
CA PRO A 58 -6.48 3.57 -7.54
C PRO A 58 -5.10 4.13 -7.17
N THR A 59 -5.01 4.90 -6.08
CA THR A 59 -3.80 5.62 -5.69
C THR A 59 -2.76 4.77 -4.96
N THR A 60 -3.06 3.51 -4.59
CA THR A 60 -2.03 2.61 -4.04
C THR A 60 -1.01 2.20 -5.07
N PHE A 61 -1.33 2.35 -6.37
CA PHE A 61 -0.39 2.05 -7.45
C PHE A 61 0.84 2.96 -7.43
N LEU A 62 0.77 4.16 -6.82
CA LEU A 62 1.93 5.02 -6.58
C LEU A 62 3.01 4.34 -5.71
N TYR A 63 2.61 3.35 -4.92
CA TYR A 63 3.48 2.56 -4.05
C TYR A 63 3.79 1.17 -4.62
N ALA A 64 3.53 0.90 -5.91
CA ALA A 64 3.66 -0.43 -6.51
C ALA A 64 5.03 -1.09 -6.29
N LYS A 65 6.12 -0.31 -6.36
CA LYS A 65 7.48 -0.81 -6.08
C LYS A 65 7.62 -1.32 -4.64
N TYR A 66 7.11 -0.56 -3.67
CA TYR A 66 7.16 -0.95 -2.26
C TYR A 66 6.22 -2.11 -1.96
N LEU A 67 5.02 -2.12 -2.54
CA LEU A 67 4.09 -3.24 -2.44
C LEU A 67 4.68 -4.52 -3.04
N GLY A 68 5.44 -4.43 -4.15
CA GLY A 68 6.14 -5.57 -4.73
C GLY A 68 7.29 -6.08 -3.86
N PHE A 69 7.93 -5.19 -3.10
CA PHE A 69 8.90 -5.57 -2.07
C PHE A 69 8.22 -6.30 -0.89
N LEU A 70 7.10 -5.78 -0.38
CA LEU A 70 6.36 -6.40 0.73
C LEU A 70 5.69 -7.72 0.36
N PHE A 71 5.20 -7.84 -0.88
CA PHE A 71 4.50 -9.02 -1.38
C PHE A 71 5.13 -9.52 -2.68
N PRO A 72 6.25 -10.26 -2.61
CA PRO A 72 7.03 -10.67 -3.80
C PRO A 72 6.26 -11.52 -4.82
N LYS A 73 5.17 -12.17 -4.40
CA LYS A 73 4.30 -12.99 -5.25
C LYS A 73 3.08 -12.23 -5.78
N ALA A 74 2.88 -10.98 -5.38
CA ALA A 74 1.75 -10.17 -5.84
C ALA A 74 1.90 -9.79 -7.32
N LYS A 75 0.76 -9.65 -8.00
CA LYS A 75 0.69 -9.15 -9.37
C LYS A 75 -0.02 -7.80 -9.39
N PHE A 76 0.41 -6.91 -10.27
CA PHE A 76 -0.10 -5.54 -10.36
C PHE A 76 -0.80 -5.32 -11.70
N VAL A 77 -2.01 -4.77 -11.67
CA VAL A 77 -2.78 -4.40 -12.86
C VAL A 77 -2.87 -2.88 -12.93
N HIS A 78 -2.15 -2.27 -13.87
CA HIS A 78 -2.22 -0.84 -14.13
C HIS A 78 -3.34 -0.55 -15.13
N ILE A 79 -4.40 0.13 -14.69
CA ILE A 79 -5.51 0.50 -15.56
C ILE A 79 -5.15 1.79 -16.30
N LEU A 80 -5.02 1.70 -17.62
CA LEU A 80 -4.81 2.85 -18.50
C LEU A 80 -6.13 3.23 -19.18
N ARG A 81 -6.48 4.51 -19.11
CA ARG A 81 -7.65 5.11 -19.77
C ARG A 81 -7.23 6.47 -20.33
N ASP A 82 -7.86 6.88 -21.44
CA ASP A 82 -7.69 8.24 -21.99
C ASP A 82 -7.91 9.27 -20.88
N GLY A 83 -6.93 10.15 -20.65
CA GLY A 83 -6.98 11.16 -19.59
C GLY A 83 -8.17 12.11 -19.73
N ARG A 84 -8.60 12.42 -20.97
CA ARG A 84 -9.80 13.23 -21.22
C ARG A 84 -11.06 12.50 -20.76
N ALA A 85 -11.14 11.20 -21.02
CA ALA A 85 -12.26 10.38 -20.58
C ALA A 85 -12.28 10.19 -19.06
N VAL A 86 -11.12 10.13 -18.40
CA VAL A 86 -11.03 10.13 -16.93
C VAL A 86 -11.52 11.46 -16.37
N VAL A 87 -11.04 12.59 -16.90
CA VAL A 87 -11.40 13.93 -16.42
C VAL A 87 -12.88 14.25 -16.63
N SER A 88 -13.43 13.99 -17.83
CA SER A 88 -14.88 14.19 -18.06
C SER A 88 -15.72 13.36 -17.09
N SER A 89 -15.35 12.09 -16.86
CA SER A 89 -16.01 11.21 -15.89
C SER A 89 -15.86 11.62 -14.41
N LEU A 90 -14.94 12.53 -14.08
CA LEU A 90 -14.76 13.05 -12.71
C LEU A 90 -15.52 14.36 -12.48
N ILE A 91 -15.76 15.11 -13.56
CA ILE A 91 -16.40 16.43 -13.52
C ILE A 91 -17.92 16.32 -13.75
N GLU A 92 -18.34 15.38 -14.58
CA GLU A 92 -19.76 14.99 -14.75
C GLU A 92 -20.28 14.23 -13.53
#